data_AF-G2E8H6-F1
#
_entry.id   AF-G2E8H6-F1
#
_cell.length_a   1.000
_cell.length_b   1.000
_cell.length_c   1.000
_cell.angle_alpha   90.00
_cell.angle_beta   90.00
_cell.angle_gamma   90.00
#
_symmetry.space_group_name_H-M   'P 1'
#
loop_
_entity.id
_entity.type
_entity.pdbx_description
1 polymer ?
#
loop_
_entity_poly.entity_id
_entity_poly.type
_entity_poly.pdbx_seq_one_letter_code
_entity_poly.pdbx_strand_id
1 'polypeptide(L)'
;MLRQPRRLWGQTVFLSAKRLETNEWLFIVSESYSHQAIEEYAQRWTIETLFAALKSHGLHLEETHLTKPERLERLFALLTLTTLWAVHAGVWAHEQQPIRQKTLERPQFSFFRYGLDLLQRLITLQASFAAELLCVLGFMLDGRPFNVQHDMRRALY
;
A
#
# COMPACT_ATOMS: atom_id res chain seq x y z
N MET A 1 18.62 4.84 23.76
CA MET A 1 18.82 6.06 22.94
C MET A 1 19.90 6.93 23.57
N LEU A 2 20.87 7.39 22.80
CA LEU A 2 21.91 8.31 23.29
C LEU A 2 21.37 9.75 23.25
N ARG A 3 21.40 10.45 24.39
CA ARG A 3 20.93 11.84 24.51
C ARG A 3 21.86 12.86 23.87
N GLN A 4 23.13 12.50 23.70
CA GLN A 4 24.14 13.36 23.10
C GLN A 4 24.47 12.87 21.70
N PRO A 5 24.69 13.80 20.75
CA PRO A 5 25.10 13.42 19.41
C PRO A 5 26.49 12.77 19.43
N ARG A 6 26.77 12.01 18.37
CA ARG A 6 28.02 11.31 18.11
C ARG A 6 28.54 11.73 16.75
N ARG A 7 29.87 11.76 16.62
CA ARG A 7 30.51 12.06 15.36
C ARG A 7 30.73 10.76 14.59
N LEU A 8 30.04 10.61 13.47
CA LEU A 8 30.15 9.47 12.57
C LEU A 8 30.42 9.99 11.15
N TRP A 9 31.47 9.46 10.50
CA TRP A 9 31.85 9.83 9.13
C TRP A 9 31.93 11.34 8.86
N GLY A 10 32.42 12.11 9.84
CA GLY A 10 32.54 13.56 9.73
C GLY A 10 31.26 14.35 10.02
N GLN A 11 30.11 13.69 10.21
CA GLN A 11 28.84 14.31 10.55
C GLN A 11 28.48 14.12 12.04
N THR A 12 27.75 15.09 12.59
CA THR A 12 27.23 15.04 13.96
C THR A 12 25.80 14.50 13.90
N VAL A 13 25.58 13.32 14.48
CA VAL A 13 24.31 12.59 14.37
C VAL A 13 23.84 12.09 15.72
N PHE A 14 22.54 11.88 15.87
CA PHE A 14 21.93 11.22 17.02
C PHE A 14 21.74 9.74 16.74
N LEU A 15 21.93 8.91 17.78
CA LEU A 15 21.85 7.46 17.68
C LEU A 15 20.77 6.90 18.60
N SER A 16 19.82 6.21 17.98
CA SER A 16 18.80 5.41 18.64
C SER A 16 19.08 3.93 18.41
N ALA A 17 18.84 3.10 19.42
CA ALA A 17 19.07 1.68 19.34
C ALA A 17 17.92 0.92 20.02
N LYS A 18 17.47 -0.17 19.39
CA LYS A 18 16.49 -1.11 19.92
C LYS A 18 17.00 -2.52 19.74
N ARG A 19 16.84 -3.35 20.77
CA ARG A 19 17.08 -4.79 20.66
C ARG A 19 15.81 -5.45 20.12
N LEU A 20 15.95 -6.22 19.05
CA LEU A 20 14.87 -6.95 18.40
C LEU A 20 14.59 -8.26 19.14
N GLU A 21 13.42 -8.85 18.91
CA GLU A 21 13.05 -10.16 19.44
C GLU A 21 13.96 -11.28 18.94
N THR A 22 14.54 -11.10 17.74
CA THR A 22 15.59 -11.96 17.15
C THR A 22 16.94 -11.87 17.86
N ASN A 23 17.04 -11.06 18.92
CA ASN A 23 18.25 -10.76 19.67
C ASN A 23 19.29 -9.92 18.90
N GLU A 24 18.92 -9.38 17.74
CA GLU A 24 19.72 -8.47 16.92
C GLU A 24 19.55 -7.01 17.34
N TRP A 25 20.48 -6.14 16.94
CA TRP A 25 20.41 -4.71 17.21
C TRP A 25 19.95 -3.92 15.99
N LEU A 26 18.90 -3.12 16.17
CA LEU A 26 18.51 -2.07 15.23
C LEU A 26 19.13 -0.75 15.69
N PHE A 27 19.94 -0.14 14.82
CA PHE A 27 20.48 1.21 15.02
C PHE A 27 19.84 2.18 14.04
N ILE A 28 19.40 3.32 14.54
CA ILE A 28 18.82 4.43 13.77
C ILE A 28 19.72 5.64 13.95
N VAL A 29 20.13 6.22 12.83
CA VAL A 29 20.93 7.44 12.75
C VAL A 29 20.01 8.58 12.31
N SER A 30 19.95 9.66 13.09
CA SER A 30 19.12 10.82 12.79
C SER A 30 19.90 12.12 12.90
N GLU A 31 19.49 13.15 12.13
CA GLU A 31 20.08 14.48 12.20
C GLU A 31 19.73 15.20 13.51
N SER A 32 18.53 14.95 14.03
CA SER A 32 18.01 15.55 15.25
C SER A 32 17.70 14.49 16.32
N TYR A 33 17.62 14.95 17.56
CA TYR A 33 17.19 14.14 18.69
C TYR A 33 15.67 13.96 18.68
N SER A 34 15.18 12.72 18.64
CA SER A 34 13.78 12.41 18.92
C SER A 34 13.65 11.23 19.88
N HIS A 35 12.98 11.45 21.01
CA HIS A 35 12.63 10.38 21.95
C HIS A 35 11.85 9.23 21.30
N GLN A 36 11.16 9.49 20.19
CA GLN A 36 10.34 8.55 19.44
C GLN A 36 11.00 8.12 18.13
N ALA A 37 12.32 8.28 17.98
CA ALA A 37 13.03 7.99 16.73
C ALA A 37 12.79 6.57 16.20
N ILE A 38 12.55 5.59 17.09
CA ILE A 38 12.24 4.21 16.68
C ILE A 38 10.82 4.13 16.11
N GLU A 39 9.84 4.71 16.79
CA GLU A 39 8.45 4.75 16.32
C GLU A 39 8.31 5.56 15.03
N GLU A 40 9.00 6.70 14.93
CA GLU A 40 9.08 7.54 13.73
C GLU A 40 9.70 6.75 12.56
N TYR A 41 10.81 6.04 12.80
CA TYR A 41 11.42 5.21 11.77
C TYR A 41 10.54 4.02 11.37
N ALA A 42 9.73 3.49 12.28
CA ALA A 42 8.79 2.42 11.97
C ALA A 42 7.74 2.85 10.94
N GLN A 43 7.38 4.13 10.87
CA GLN A 43 6.47 4.65 9.83
C GLN A 43 7.04 4.51 8.41
N ARG A 44 8.38 4.46 8.27
CA ARG A 44 9.06 4.21 6.98
C ARG A 44 8.68 2.85 6.39
N TRP A 45 8.36 1.86 7.23
CA TRP A 45 8.00 0.51 6.79
C TRP A 45 6.71 0.49 5.95
N THR A 46 5.79 1.42 6.22
CA THR A 46 4.56 1.61 5.41
C THR A 46 4.90 1.99 3.98
N ILE A 47 5.89 2.87 3.80
CA ILE A 47 6.36 3.30 2.47
C ILE A 47 7.10 2.17 1.76
N GLU A 48 7.86 1.33 2.46
CA GLU A 48 8.50 0.15 1.86
C GLU A 48 7.46 -0.83 1.27
N THR A 49 6.34 -0.99 1.95
CA THR A 49 5.24 -1.85 1.47
C THR A 49 4.62 -1.29 0.20
N LEU A 50 4.43 0.03 0.14
CA LEU A 50 3.99 0.73 -1.08
C LEU A 50 5.00 0.55 -2.22
N PHE A 51 6.29 0.76 -1.97
CA PHE A 51 7.32 0.57 -3.00
C PHE A 51 7.39 -0.86 -3.51
N ALA A 52 7.25 -1.85 -2.63
CA ALA A 52 7.16 -3.24 -3.04
C ALA A 52 5.98 -3.46 -4.00
N ALA A 53 4.78 -2.97 -3.63
CA ALA A 53 3.56 -3.05 -4.43
C ALA A 53 3.68 -2.36 -5.81
N LEU A 54 4.36 -1.21 -5.89
CA LEU A 54 4.60 -0.51 -7.16
C LEU A 54 5.58 -1.25 -8.07
N LYS A 55 6.53 -2.00 -7.51
CA LYS A 55 7.56 -2.75 -8.23
C LYS A 55 7.08 -4.16 -8.56
N SER A 56 7.93 -5.16 -8.38
CA SER A 56 7.70 -6.56 -8.74
C SER A 56 6.56 -7.22 -7.95
N HIS A 57 6.13 -6.67 -6.82
CA HIS A 57 5.01 -7.23 -6.06
C HIS A 57 3.64 -6.70 -6.50
N GLY A 58 3.51 -6.02 -7.64
CA GLY A 58 2.19 -5.62 -8.13
C GLY A 58 2.18 -4.97 -9.51
N LEU A 59 2.61 -3.72 -9.59
CA LEU A 59 2.41 -2.86 -10.78
C LEU A 59 3.61 -2.83 -11.73
N HIS A 60 4.69 -3.52 -11.39
CA HIS A 60 5.86 -3.77 -12.24
C HIS A 60 6.47 -2.47 -12.81
N LEU A 61 6.51 -1.41 -12.01
CA LEU A 61 7.03 -0.10 -12.42
C LEU A 61 8.41 -0.17 -13.09
N GLU A 62 9.30 -1.04 -12.59
CA GLU A 62 10.67 -1.19 -13.11
C GLU A 62 10.71 -1.79 -14.54
N GLU A 63 9.69 -2.55 -14.94
CA GLU A 63 9.57 -3.14 -16.29
C GLU A 63 9.15 -2.11 -17.34
N THR A 64 8.67 -0.94 -16.93
CA THR A 64 8.28 0.13 -17.87
C THR A 64 9.48 0.81 -18.53
N HIS A 65 10.68 0.67 -17.94
CA HIS A 65 11.93 1.33 -18.36
C HIS A 65 11.81 2.85 -18.58
N LEU A 66 10.81 3.49 -17.96
CA LEU A 66 10.59 4.93 -18.09
C LEU A 66 11.61 5.71 -17.25
N THR A 67 12.40 6.54 -17.93
CA THR A 67 13.48 7.34 -17.30
C THR A 67 13.24 8.85 -17.35
N LYS A 68 12.28 9.32 -18.17
CA LYS A 68 11.98 10.75 -18.33
C LYS A 68 11.16 11.26 -17.13
N PRO A 69 11.61 12.30 -16.40
CA PRO A 69 10.92 12.80 -15.21
C PRO A 69 9.45 13.14 -15.44
N GLU A 70 9.11 13.80 -16.54
CA GLU A 70 7.73 14.23 -16.83
C GLU A 70 6.80 13.03 -17.13
N ARG A 71 7.36 11.92 -17.64
CA ARG A 71 6.62 10.68 -17.86
C ARG A 71 6.45 9.90 -16.56
N LEU A 72 7.49 9.90 -15.72
CA LEU A 72 7.44 9.30 -14.39
C LEU A 72 6.40 9.99 -13.53
N GLU A 73 6.32 11.32 -13.53
CA GLU A 73 5.30 12.08 -12.79
C GLU A 73 3.88 11.62 -13.15
N ARG A 74 3.56 11.56 -14.44
CA ARG A 74 2.25 11.09 -14.93
C ARG A 74 1.99 9.64 -14.57
N LEU A 75 3.02 8.79 -14.67
CA LEU A 75 2.91 7.39 -14.28
C LEU A 75 2.66 7.25 -12.78
N PHE A 76 3.36 8.00 -11.93
CA PHE A 76 3.14 7.98 -10.49
C PHE A 76 1.71 8.42 -10.14
N ALA A 77 1.16 9.44 -10.80
CA ALA A 77 -0.23 9.82 -10.60
C ALA A 77 -1.20 8.66 -10.89
N LEU A 78 -1.00 7.94 -12.02
CA LEU A 78 -1.79 6.76 -12.36
C LEU A 78 -1.58 5.62 -11.36
N LEU A 79 -0.33 5.32 -10.99
CA LEU A 79 0.00 4.27 -10.03
C LEU A 79 -0.62 4.55 -8.66
N THR A 80 -0.61 5.80 -8.19
CA THR A 80 -1.26 6.17 -6.94
C THR A 80 -2.76 5.90 -6.99
N LEU A 81 -3.43 6.27 -8.08
CA LEU A 81 -4.86 5.99 -8.28
C LEU A 81 -5.13 4.48 -8.33
N THR A 82 -4.33 3.74 -9.09
CA THR A 82 -4.46 2.27 -9.19
C THR A 82 -4.21 1.58 -7.85
N THR A 83 -3.21 2.02 -7.08
CA THR A 83 -2.94 1.48 -5.75
C THR A 83 -4.07 1.77 -4.78
N LEU A 84 -4.60 2.99 -4.77
CA LEU A 84 -5.76 3.33 -3.94
C LEU A 84 -6.94 2.44 -4.30
N TRP A 85 -7.22 2.28 -5.60
CA TRP A 85 -8.31 1.44 -6.07
C TRP A 85 -8.13 -0.02 -5.66
N ALA A 86 -6.93 -0.58 -5.82
CA ALA A 86 -6.61 -1.94 -5.40
C ALA A 86 -6.75 -2.14 -3.88
N VAL A 87 -6.35 -1.16 -3.06
CA VAL A 87 -6.55 -1.23 -1.60
C VAL A 87 -8.04 -1.25 -1.25
N HIS A 88 -8.82 -0.32 -1.81
CA HIS A 88 -10.26 -0.25 -1.60
C HIS A 88 -10.99 -1.52 -2.04
N ALA A 89 -10.68 -2.01 -3.25
CA ALA A 89 -11.22 -3.27 -3.76
C ALA A 89 -10.86 -4.45 -2.86
N GLY A 90 -9.65 -4.46 -2.30
CA GLY A 90 -9.19 -5.52 -1.39
C GLY A 90 -9.88 -5.49 -0.03
N VAL A 91 -10.16 -4.30 0.51
CA VAL A 91 -10.95 -4.14 1.75
C VAL A 91 -12.37 -4.65 1.51
N TRP A 92 -13.02 -4.21 0.44
CA TRP A 92 -14.35 -4.69 0.08
C TRP A 92 -14.37 -6.21 -0.12
N ALA A 93 -13.41 -6.75 -0.88
CA ALA A 93 -13.30 -8.18 -1.14
C ALA A 93 -13.09 -8.97 0.16
N HIS A 94 -12.37 -8.39 1.13
CA HIS A 94 -12.16 -9.00 2.45
C HIS A 94 -13.44 -9.04 3.28
N GLU A 95 -14.27 -8.00 3.20
CA GLU A 95 -15.59 -8.01 3.85
C GLU A 95 -16.51 -9.10 3.27
N GLN A 96 -16.45 -9.32 1.95
CA GLN A 96 -17.23 -10.38 1.30
C GLN A 96 -16.64 -11.77 1.60
N GLN A 97 -15.32 -11.90 1.51
CA GLN A 97 -14.57 -13.12 1.75
C GLN A 97 -13.25 -12.81 2.47
N PRO A 98 -13.19 -13.04 3.79
CA PRO A 98 -12.01 -12.73 4.59
C PRO A 98 -10.75 -13.44 4.09
N ILE A 99 -9.66 -12.67 4.05
CA ILE A 99 -8.32 -13.17 3.71
C ILE A 99 -7.91 -14.19 4.77
N ARG A 100 -7.59 -15.41 4.34
CA ARG A 100 -7.12 -16.48 5.24
C ARG A 100 -5.78 -16.09 5.86
N GLN A 101 -5.63 -16.37 7.14
CA GLN A 101 -4.33 -16.27 7.82
C GLN A 101 -3.51 -17.52 7.50
N LYS A 102 -2.29 -17.33 6.99
CA LYS A 102 -1.36 -18.45 6.70
C LYS A 102 -0.62 -18.91 7.96
N THR A 103 -0.42 -18.01 8.91
CA THR A 103 0.22 -18.23 10.22
C THR A 103 -0.39 -17.24 11.22
N LEU A 104 -0.22 -17.47 12.53
CA LEU A 104 -0.79 -16.65 13.61
C LEU A 104 -0.57 -15.14 13.45
N GLU A 105 0.50 -14.74 12.75
CA GLU A 105 0.95 -13.34 12.64
C GLU A 105 0.88 -12.75 11.22
N ARG A 106 0.62 -13.55 10.18
CA ARG A 106 0.73 -13.07 8.78
C ARG A 106 -0.48 -13.45 7.92
N PRO A 107 -1.22 -12.45 7.39
CA PRO A 107 -2.27 -12.72 6.41
C PRO A 107 -1.66 -13.26 5.12
N GLN A 108 -2.40 -14.10 4.40
CA GLN A 108 -1.93 -14.69 3.15
C GLN A 108 -1.68 -13.63 2.06
N PHE A 109 -2.45 -12.55 2.08
CA PHE A 109 -2.34 -11.42 1.16
C PHE A 109 -2.49 -10.10 1.91
N SER A 110 -1.79 -9.06 1.44
CA SER A 110 -2.14 -7.67 1.76
C SER A 110 -3.47 -7.29 1.09
N PHE A 111 -4.21 -6.31 1.63
CA PHE A 111 -5.39 -5.77 0.95
C PHE A 111 -5.11 -5.32 -0.48
N PHE A 112 -3.98 -4.62 -0.71
CA PHE A 112 -3.56 -4.22 -2.06
C PHE A 112 -3.51 -5.41 -3.02
N ARG A 113 -2.77 -6.47 -2.69
CA ARG A 113 -2.64 -7.68 -3.53
C ARG A 113 -4.00 -8.32 -3.78
N TYR A 114 -4.80 -8.49 -2.74
CA TYR A 114 -6.10 -9.14 -2.87
C TYR A 114 -7.04 -8.37 -3.80
N GLY A 115 -7.08 -7.03 -3.68
CA GLY A 115 -7.86 -6.20 -4.57
C GLY A 115 -7.28 -6.05 -5.98
N LEU A 116 -5.95 -6.05 -6.14
CA LEU A 116 -5.33 -6.06 -7.46
C LEU A 116 -5.69 -7.32 -8.24
N ASP A 117 -5.64 -8.48 -7.60
CA ASP A 117 -6.00 -9.76 -8.22
C ASP A 117 -7.50 -9.79 -8.58
N LEU A 118 -8.37 -9.20 -7.74
CA LEU A 118 -9.79 -9.00 -8.06
C LEU A 118 -9.96 -8.11 -9.29
N LEU A 119 -9.34 -6.92 -9.31
CA LEU A 119 -9.43 -5.98 -10.44
C LEU A 119 -8.91 -6.61 -11.74
N GLN A 120 -7.79 -7.32 -11.69
CA GLN A 120 -7.25 -8.03 -12.86
C GLN A 120 -8.22 -9.08 -13.37
N ARG A 121 -8.85 -9.85 -12.47
CA ARG A 121 -9.86 -10.85 -12.83
C ARG A 121 -11.08 -10.20 -13.50
N LEU A 122 -11.57 -9.09 -12.95
CA LEU A 122 -12.72 -8.35 -13.49
C LEU A 122 -12.43 -7.79 -14.89
N ILE A 123 -11.24 -7.22 -15.09
CA ILE A 123 -10.82 -6.66 -16.38
C ILE A 123 -10.62 -7.77 -17.43
N THR A 124 -9.96 -8.87 -17.04
CA THR A 124 -9.60 -9.97 -17.95
C THR A 124 -10.81 -10.79 -18.40
N LEU A 125 -11.84 -10.90 -17.56
CA LEU A 125 -13.01 -11.73 -17.88
C LEU A 125 -14.01 -11.08 -18.87
N GLN A 126 -13.81 -9.82 -19.28
CA GLN A 126 -14.47 -9.02 -20.34
C GLN A 126 -15.99 -9.13 -20.63
N ALA A 127 -16.75 -9.98 -19.93
CA ALA A 127 -18.19 -10.14 -20.04
C ALA A 127 -18.63 -10.95 -18.81
N SER A 128 -18.98 -10.32 -17.69
CA SER A 128 -20.35 -10.36 -17.13
C SER A 128 -20.50 -9.45 -15.89
N PHE A 129 -19.50 -8.61 -15.59
CA PHE A 129 -19.39 -7.93 -14.29
C PHE A 129 -19.43 -6.41 -14.35
N ALA A 130 -20.20 -5.84 -15.28
CA ALA A 130 -20.48 -4.39 -15.27
C ALA A 130 -21.00 -3.93 -13.89
N ALA A 131 -21.82 -4.78 -13.27
CA ALA A 131 -22.35 -4.62 -11.92
C ALA A 131 -21.26 -4.52 -10.84
N GLU A 132 -20.35 -5.49 -10.73
CA GLU A 132 -19.27 -5.46 -9.73
C GLU A 132 -18.24 -4.36 -10.01
N LEU A 133 -17.94 -4.09 -11.28
CA LEU A 133 -17.05 -3.01 -11.65
C LEU A 133 -17.65 -1.65 -11.26
N LEU A 134 -18.96 -1.46 -11.45
CA LEU A 134 -19.71 -0.31 -10.92
C LEU A 134 -19.76 -0.30 -9.38
N CYS A 135 -19.87 -1.46 -8.72
CA CYS A 135 -19.78 -1.58 -7.25
C CYS A 135 -18.46 -1.01 -6.73
N VAL A 136 -17.34 -1.44 -7.33
CA VAL A 136 -16.00 -1.02 -6.91
C VAL A 136 -15.74 0.44 -7.27
N LEU A 137 -16.22 0.91 -8.44
CA LEU A 137 -16.14 2.33 -8.81
C LEU A 137 -16.96 3.22 -7.87
N GLY A 138 -18.18 2.83 -7.50
CA GLY A 138 -18.99 3.59 -6.55
C GLY A 138 -18.41 3.59 -5.13
N PHE A 139 -17.80 2.47 -4.69
CA PHE A 139 -17.06 2.43 -3.42
C PHE A 139 -15.84 3.37 -3.41
N MET A 140 -15.18 3.54 -4.56
CA MET A 140 -14.07 4.47 -4.70
C MET A 140 -14.50 5.94 -4.60
N LEU A 141 -15.71 6.28 -5.08
CA LEU A 141 -16.21 7.67 -5.09
C LEU A 141 -16.88 8.07 -3.78
N ASP A 142 -17.70 7.19 -3.20
CA ASP A 142 -18.57 7.53 -2.07
C ASP A 142 -18.19 6.82 -0.76
N GLY A 143 -17.19 5.93 -0.78
CA GLY A 143 -16.79 5.12 0.38
C GLY A 143 -17.85 4.09 0.81
N ARG A 144 -18.87 3.84 -0.04
CA ARG A 144 -19.98 2.91 0.22
C ARG A 144 -20.05 1.85 -0.88
N PRO A 145 -20.28 0.56 -0.57
CA PRO A 145 -20.36 -0.46 -1.59
C PRO A 145 -21.56 -0.14 -2.48
N PHE A 146 -21.33 0.17 -3.75
CA PHE A 146 -22.41 0.52 -4.67
C PHE A 146 -23.28 -0.71 -4.87
N ASN A 147 -24.57 -0.60 -4.58
CA ASN A 147 -25.48 -1.73 -4.56
C ASN A 147 -26.22 -1.78 -5.89
N VAL A 148 -25.80 -2.70 -6.77
CA VAL A 148 -26.30 -2.88 -8.15
C VAL A 148 -27.83 -2.86 -8.23
N GLN A 149 -28.52 -3.48 -7.28
CA GLN A 149 -29.99 -3.56 -7.28
C GLN A 149 -30.68 -2.26 -6.83
N HIS A 150 -30.03 -1.49 -5.95
CA HIS A 150 -30.59 -0.24 -5.41
C HIS A 150 -30.23 0.97 -6.28
N ASP A 151 -28.98 1.05 -6.75
CA ASP A 151 -28.41 2.25 -7.35
C ASP A 151 -28.60 2.31 -8.87
N MET A 152 -28.70 1.17 -9.58
CA MET A 152 -29.09 1.19 -11.01
C MET A 152 -30.51 1.72 -11.24
N ARG A 153 -31.40 1.63 -10.23
CA ARG A 153 -32.75 2.21 -10.31
C ARG A 153 -32.77 3.74 -10.19
N ARG A 154 -31.72 4.36 -9.64
CA ARG A 154 -31.58 5.82 -9.51
C ARG A 154 -30.88 6.47 -10.70
N ALA A 155 -30.08 5.72 -11.45
CA ALA A 155 -29.36 6.23 -12.61
C ALA A 155 -30.17 6.20 -13.93
N LEU A 156 -31.34 5.55 -13.92
CA LEU A 156 -32.23 5.39 -15.10
C LEU A 156 -33.54 6.18 -14.99
N TYR A 157 -33.62 7.13 -14.04
CA TYR A 157 -34.66 8.16 -13.92
C TYR A 157 -34.00 9.50 -13.61
#